data_AF-A0A351EZL1-F1
#
_entry.id   AF-A0A351EZL1-F1
#
_cell.length_a   1.000
_cell.length_b   1.000
_cell.length_c   1.000
_cell.angle_alpha   90.00
_cell.angle_beta   90.00
_cell.angle_gamma   90.00
#
_symmetry.space_group_name_H-M   'P 1'
#
loop_
_entity.id
_entity.type
_entity.pdbx_description
1 polymer ?
#
loop_
_entity_poly.entity_id
_entity_poly.type
_entity_poly.pdbx_seq_one_letter_code
_entity_poly.pdbx_strand_id
1 'polypeptide(L)'
;MLKEKLKKYASRLSGNISNDLEFNANFEIQNGQGKDYFHLKSLNGEMLLQDGISDHPSLIFSSRERTVMELLQLGDDLLDVLLAKPFYIRLDQIDLPEMDHSFFLSSETPTGWPVAYKLKVKDSVLHIWEGEEGKEDISIHIKPSILRDLIRGEVNIPFALIRGQIKVRNKKELFNFLKSFGLNLT
;
A
#
# COMPACT_ATOMS: atom_id res chain seq x y z
N MET A 1 -5.26 10.21 18.36
CA MET A 1 -6.53 9.56 17.95
C MET A 1 -6.28 8.47 16.90
N LEU A 2 -5.47 8.71 15.86
CA LEU A 2 -5.07 7.72 14.86
C LEU A 2 -4.35 6.49 15.45
N LYS A 3 -3.35 6.72 16.31
CA LYS A 3 -2.60 5.65 17.01
C LYS A 3 -3.50 4.68 17.79
N GLU A 4 -4.50 5.21 18.50
CA GLU A 4 -5.45 4.39 19.27
C GLU A 4 -6.42 3.60 18.37
N LYS A 5 -6.81 4.16 17.21
CA LYS A 5 -7.52 3.39 16.18
C LYS A 5 -6.64 2.22 15.72
N LEU A 6 -5.40 2.48 15.31
CA LEU A 6 -4.47 1.45 14.82
C LEU A 6 -4.20 0.35 15.85
N LYS A 7 -4.00 0.69 17.13
CA LYS A 7 -3.84 -0.30 18.23
C LYS A 7 -5.06 -1.19 18.39
N LYS A 8 -6.26 -0.60 18.43
CA LYS A 8 -7.52 -1.35 18.56
C LYS A 8 -7.70 -2.35 17.42
N TYR A 9 -7.25 -2.03 16.21
CA TYR A 9 -7.30 -2.94 15.07
C TYR A 9 -6.22 -4.04 15.11
N ALA A 10 -4.97 -3.72 15.47
CA ALA A 10 -3.91 -4.74 15.61
C ALA A 10 -4.35 -5.88 16.56
N SER A 11 -5.03 -5.53 17.65
CA SER A 11 -5.58 -6.50 18.62
C SER A 11 -6.72 -7.39 18.09
N ARG A 12 -7.34 -7.05 16.95
CA ARG A 12 -8.39 -7.84 16.29
C ARG A 12 -7.85 -8.80 15.23
N LEU A 13 -6.66 -8.54 14.69
CA LEU A 13 -6.04 -9.32 13.61
C LEU A 13 -5.38 -10.62 14.10
N SER A 14 -5.12 -10.74 15.41
CA SER A 14 -4.53 -11.92 16.08
C SER A 14 -5.37 -13.21 16.00
N GLY A 15 -6.52 -13.20 15.30
CA GLY A 15 -7.35 -14.38 15.07
C GLY A 15 -7.20 -15.04 13.69
N ASN A 16 -6.46 -14.46 12.74
CA ASN A 16 -6.47 -14.88 11.32
C ASN A 16 -5.08 -15.02 10.67
N ILE A 17 -3.98 -15.00 11.43
CA ILE A 17 -2.63 -14.99 10.87
C ILE A 17 -1.97 -16.34 11.11
N SER A 18 -1.45 -16.96 10.05
CA SER A 18 -0.63 -18.16 10.15
C SER A 18 0.61 -17.89 10.99
N ASN A 19 0.99 -18.82 11.86
CA ASN A 19 2.17 -18.71 12.75
C ASN A 19 3.51 -18.56 12.01
N ASP A 20 3.52 -18.71 10.68
CA ASP A 20 4.73 -18.76 9.84
C ASP A 20 5.07 -17.45 9.10
N LEU A 21 4.35 -16.35 9.35
CA LEU A 21 4.55 -15.07 8.63
C LEU A 21 5.18 -14.00 9.54
N GLU A 22 6.46 -13.69 9.34
CA GLU A 22 7.09 -12.50 9.92
C GLU A 22 6.87 -11.30 8.98
N PHE A 23 5.83 -10.50 9.25
CA PHE A 23 5.59 -9.23 8.57
C PHE A 23 6.16 -8.07 9.41
N ASN A 24 6.83 -7.12 8.77
CA ASN A 24 7.37 -5.94 9.46
C ASN A 24 7.18 -4.68 8.60
N ALA A 25 6.34 -3.75 9.04
CA ALA A 25 6.05 -2.53 8.31
C ALA A 25 6.27 -1.29 9.17
N ASN A 26 7.07 -0.36 8.66
CA ASN A 26 7.27 0.96 9.25
C ASN A 26 6.22 1.93 8.70
N PHE A 27 5.63 2.73 9.59
CA PHE A 27 4.72 3.80 9.25
C PHE A 27 5.31 5.14 9.71
N GLU A 28 5.43 6.07 8.77
CA GLU A 28 5.86 7.45 9.00
C GLU A 28 4.69 8.38 8.74
N ILE A 29 4.02 8.83 9.80
CA ILE A 29 2.81 9.65 9.66
C ILE A 29 3.15 11.12 9.95
N GLN A 30 3.08 11.95 8.92
CA GLN A 30 3.27 13.39 9.05
C GLN A 30 2.01 14.06 9.60
N ASN A 31 2.13 14.73 10.74
CA ASN A 31 1.06 15.50 11.38
C ASN A 31 1.46 16.99 11.50
N GLY A 32 0.58 17.82 12.06
CA GLY A 32 0.84 19.25 12.22
C GLY A 32 1.97 19.61 13.20
N GLN A 33 2.46 18.64 13.97
CA GLN A 33 3.48 18.80 15.01
C GLN A 33 4.81 18.09 14.69
N GLY A 34 4.89 17.35 13.58
CA GLY A 34 6.07 16.59 13.18
C GLY A 34 5.73 15.28 12.48
N LYS A 35 6.49 14.24 12.80
CA LYS A 35 6.27 12.87 12.30
C LYS A 35 6.09 11.92 13.47
N ASP A 36 5.04 11.11 13.42
CA ASP A 36 4.86 9.96 14.29
C ASP A 36 5.41 8.72 13.60
N TYR A 37 6.16 7.91 14.36
CA TYR A 37 6.74 6.67 13.90
C TYR A 37 6.20 5.51 14.71
N PHE A 38 5.68 4.50 14.02
CA PHE A 38 5.31 3.23 14.60
C PHE A 38 5.57 2.13 13.59
N HIS A 39 5.76 0.91 14.07
CA HIS A 39 5.88 -0.24 13.22
C HIS A 39 4.90 -1.33 13.64
N LEU A 40 4.49 -2.11 12.64
CA LEU A 40 3.58 -3.22 12.79
C LEU A 40 4.37 -4.50 12.52
N LYS A 41 4.46 -5.36 13.53
CA LYS A 41 5.15 -6.65 13.45
C LYS A 41 4.15 -7.79 13.63
N SER A 42 4.23 -8.80 12.78
CA SER A 42 3.63 -10.10 13.08
C SER A 42 4.61 -10.97 13.87
N LEU A 43 4.13 -11.56 14.96
CA LEU A 43 4.89 -12.48 15.79
C LEU A 43 3.96 -13.60 16.28
N ASN A 44 4.24 -14.86 15.94
CA ASN A 44 3.47 -16.03 16.38
C ASN A 44 1.95 -15.92 16.12
N GLY A 45 1.56 -15.43 14.94
CA GLY A 45 0.14 -15.26 14.59
C GLY A 45 -0.53 -14.04 15.22
N GLU A 46 0.19 -13.24 16.01
CA GLU A 46 -0.30 -11.97 16.57
C GLU A 46 0.23 -10.76 15.81
N MET A 47 -0.51 -9.65 15.82
CA MET A 47 -0.06 -8.35 15.31
C MET A 47 0.26 -7.42 16.47
N LEU A 48 1.49 -6.94 16.50
CA LEU A 48 1.99 -6.03 17.52
C LEU A 48 2.28 -4.68 16.89
N LEU A 49 1.64 -3.64 17.41
CA LEU A 49 1.95 -2.25 17.09
C LEU A 49 2.95 -1.72 18.12
N GLN A 50 4.11 -1.27 17.67
CA GLN A 50 5.19 -0.77 18.51
C GLN A 50 5.58 0.65 18.10
N ASP A 51 6.03 1.45 19.07
CA ASP A 51 6.53 2.78 18.80
C ASP A 51 7.92 2.71 18.15
N GLY A 52 8.21 3.67 17.27
CA GLY A 52 9.47 3.73 16.52
C GLY A 52 9.43 2.98 15.19
N ILE A 53 10.59 2.82 14.57
CA ILE A 53 10.79 2.12 13.29
C ILE A 53 11.57 0.83 13.53
N SER A 54 11.30 -0.20 12.73
CA SER A 54 12.13 -1.40 12.69
C SER A 54 13.36 -1.19 11.82
N ASP A 55 14.48 -1.83 12.20
CA ASP A 55 15.73 -1.88 11.44
C ASP A 55 15.64 -2.77 10.19
N HIS A 56 14.66 -3.69 10.13
CA HIS A 56 14.46 -4.62 9.03
C HIS A 56 13.00 -4.59 8.54
N PRO A 57 12.53 -3.46 7.99
CA PRO A 57 11.18 -3.39 7.45
C PRO A 57 11.10 -4.11 6.10
N SER A 58 10.01 -4.84 5.89
CA SER A 58 9.61 -5.30 4.55
C SER A 58 8.86 -4.21 3.79
N LEU A 59 8.28 -3.25 4.51
CA LEU A 59 7.48 -2.17 3.97
C LEU A 59 7.72 -0.87 4.73
N ILE A 60 7.85 0.24 4.01
CA ILE A 60 7.87 1.60 4.57
C ILE A 60 6.72 2.39 3.94
N PHE A 61 5.77 2.84 4.78
CA PHE A 61 4.65 3.66 4.37
C PHE A 61 4.78 5.07 4.96
N SER A 62 4.84 6.10 4.11
CA SER A 62 4.95 7.49 4.52
C SER A 62 3.79 8.33 3.98
N SER A 63 2.98 8.92 4.87
CA SER A 63 1.78 9.66 4.47
C SER A 63 1.43 10.77 5.45
N ARG A 64 0.65 11.75 4.99
CA ARG A 64 0.03 12.75 5.85
C ARG A 64 -1.10 12.13 6.66
N GLU A 65 -1.21 12.51 7.93
CA GLU A 65 -2.24 12.03 8.84
C GLU A 65 -3.65 12.17 8.25
N ARG A 66 -3.92 13.29 7.57
CA ARG A 66 -5.21 13.53 6.93
C ARG A 66 -5.50 12.51 5.83
N THR A 67 -4.54 12.21 4.95
CA THR A 67 -4.72 11.22 3.89
C THR A 67 -4.99 9.84 4.47
N VAL A 68 -4.22 9.43 5.50
CA VAL A 68 -4.48 8.18 6.21
C VAL A 68 -5.89 8.17 6.77
N MET A 69 -6.32 9.24 7.44
CA MET A 69 -7.66 9.33 8.02
C MET A 69 -8.79 9.31 6.97
N GLU A 70 -8.60 9.91 5.80
CA GLU A 70 -9.56 9.89 4.68
C GLU A 70 -9.65 8.49 4.06
N LEU A 71 -8.51 7.81 3.92
CA LEU A 71 -8.47 6.41 3.52
C LEU A 71 -9.16 5.53 4.59
N LEU A 72 -8.89 5.72 5.88
CA LEU A 72 -9.58 4.98 6.94
C LEU A 72 -11.09 5.20 6.96
N GLN A 73 -11.58 6.35 6.49
CA GLN A 73 -13.02 6.61 6.34
C GLN A 73 -13.61 5.96 5.08
N LEU A 74 -12.76 5.61 4.11
CA LEU A 74 -13.18 4.99 2.87
C LEU A 74 -13.61 3.54 3.03
N GLY A 75 -13.29 2.88 4.14
CA GLY A 75 -13.86 1.59 4.48
C GLY A 75 -14.02 1.48 5.98
N ASP A 76 -15.16 0.96 6.43
CA ASP A 76 -15.35 0.55 7.83
C ASP A 76 -14.32 -0.52 8.27
N ASP A 77 -13.56 -1.08 7.31
CA ASP A 77 -12.46 -2.03 7.48
C ASP A 77 -11.37 -1.87 6.37
N LEU A 78 -11.00 -0.65 5.95
CA LEU A 78 -9.91 -0.44 4.98
C LEU A 78 -8.58 -1.08 5.46
N LEU A 79 -8.32 -1.01 6.76
CA LEU A 79 -7.17 -1.67 7.37
C LEU A 79 -7.29 -3.20 7.32
N ASP A 80 -8.49 -3.79 7.34
CA ASP A 80 -8.62 -5.23 7.10
C ASP A 80 -8.36 -5.60 5.63
N VAL A 81 -8.34 -4.64 4.71
CA VAL A 81 -8.00 -4.92 3.31
C VAL A 81 -6.51 -4.66 3.05
N LEU A 82 -5.96 -3.61 3.67
CA LEU A 82 -4.51 -3.34 3.66
C LEU A 82 -3.72 -4.29 4.56
N LEU A 83 -4.36 -4.93 5.56
CA LEU A 83 -3.72 -5.78 6.56
C LEU A 83 -4.39 -7.16 6.74
N ALA A 84 -5.52 -7.45 6.07
CA ALA A 84 -6.15 -8.77 6.10
C ALA A 84 -6.60 -9.29 4.72
N LYS A 85 -6.54 -10.62 4.63
CA LYS A 85 -7.12 -11.53 3.63
C LYS A 85 -6.44 -11.80 2.27
N PRO A 86 -5.41 -11.09 1.78
CA PRO A 86 -4.46 -11.78 0.90
C PRO A 86 -2.97 -11.36 0.99
N PHE A 87 -2.46 -10.94 2.14
CA PHE A 87 -1.00 -11.00 2.38
C PHE A 87 -0.49 -12.46 2.54
N TYR A 88 -1.13 -13.42 1.88
CA TYR A 88 -0.66 -14.80 1.67
C TYR A 88 0.51 -14.88 0.68
N ILE A 89 0.94 -13.74 0.16
CA ILE A 89 2.21 -13.62 -0.49
C ILE A 89 3.25 -13.49 0.62
N ARG A 90 4.05 -14.54 0.83
CA ARG A 90 5.31 -14.45 1.58
C ARG A 90 6.19 -13.42 0.89
N LEU A 91 6.04 -12.13 1.24
CA LEU A 91 6.84 -11.03 0.68
C LEU A 91 8.33 -11.22 1.00
N ASP A 92 8.63 -11.97 2.07
CA ASP A 92 9.95 -12.48 2.42
C ASP A 92 10.48 -13.57 1.47
N GLN A 93 9.61 -14.21 0.67
CA GLN A 93 9.97 -15.17 -0.38
C GLN A 93 9.80 -14.64 -1.80
N ILE A 94 9.13 -13.51 -1.97
CA ILE A 94 9.16 -12.82 -3.25
C ILE A 94 10.43 -11.99 -3.24
N ASP A 95 11.41 -12.42 -4.03
CA ASP A 95 12.46 -11.51 -4.49
C ASP A 95 11.75 -10.37 -5.24
N LEU A 96 11.51 -9.27 -4.53
CA LEU A 96 10.96 -8.07 -5.15
C LEU A 96 12.06 -7.51 -6.04
N PRO A 97 11.92 -7.55 -7.38
CA PRO A 97 12.93 -7.03 -8.26
C PRO A 97 13.09 -5.53 -8.02
N GLU A 98 14.34 -5.09 -7.97
CA GLU A 98 14.67 -3.68 -7.89
C GLU A 98 13.96 -2.89 -8.99
N MET A 99 13.47 -1.72 -8.59
CA MET A 99 12.67 -0.87 -9.46
C MET A 99 13.42 0.41 -9.79
N ASP A 100 13.87 0.50 -11.04
CA ASP A 100 14.47 1.73 -11.57
C ASP A 100 13.45 2.87 -11.56
N HIS A 101 12.22 2.58 -12.02
CA HIS A 101 11.10 3.52 -12.08
C HIS A 101 10.15 3.38 -10.87
N SER A 102 9.50 4.48 -10.47
CA SER A 102 8.40 4.41 -9.49
C SER A 102 7.04 4.26 -10.19
N PHE A 103 6.12 3.54 -9.55
CA PHE A 103 4.70 3.63 -9.87
C PHE A 103 4.10 4.85 -9.21
N PHE A 104 3.41 5.68 -9.97
CA PHE A 104 2.64 6.80 -9.42
C PHE A 104 1.14 6.45 -9.47
N LEU A 105 0.52 6.26 -8.30
CA LEU A 105 -0.91 6.05 -8.16
C LEU A 105 -1.58 7.37 -7.80
N SER A 106 -2.62 7.76 -8.54
CA SER A 106 -3.41 8.94 -8.22
C SER A 106 -4.91 8.67 -8.26
N SER A 107 -5.63 9.28 -7.32
CA SER A 107 -7.08 9.27 -7.19
C SER A 107 -7.51 10.45 -6.32
N GLU A 108 -8.79 10.49 -5.99
CA GLU A 108 -9.37 11.31 -4.95
C GLU A 108 -10.24 10.43 -4.04
N THR A 109 -10.38 10.80 -2.78
CA THR A 109 -11.41 10.21 -1.92
C THR A 109 -12.79 10.80 -2.28
N PRO A 110 -13.90 10.19 -1.87
CA PRO A 110 -15.25 10.72 -2.12
C PRO A 110 -15.50 12.11 -1.55
N THR A 111 -14.66 12.58 -0.62
CA THR A 111 -14.77 13.90 0.00
C THR A 111 -14.04 15.00 -0.78
N GLY A 112 -13.32 14.67 -1.85
CA GLY A 112 -12.47 15.66 -2.52
C GLY A 112 -10.98 15.55 -2.21
N TRP A 113 -10.57 14.70 -1.26
CA TRP A 113 -9.18 14.69 -0.81
C TRP A 113 -8.28 13.96 -1.82
N PRO A 114 -7.22 14.60 -2.34
CA PRO A 114 -6.33 13.97 -3.31
C PRO A 114 -5.52 12.83 -2.65
N VAL A 115 -5.41 11.71 -3.36
CA VAL A 115 -4.61 10.56 -2.96
C VAL A 115 -3.58 10.33 -4.05
N ALA A 116 -2.31 10.59 -3.75
CA ALA A 116 -1.22 10.49 -4.71
C ALA A 116 0.00 9.82 -4.06
N TYR A 117 0.29 8.59 -4.47
CA TYR A 117 1.38 7.78 -3.91
C TYR A 117 2.38 7.37 -4.96
N LYS A 118 3.65 7.39 -4.58
CA LYS A 118 4.74 6.74 -5.30
C LYS A 118 5.05 5.39 -4.64
N LEU A 119 5.26 4.38 -5.46
CA LEU A 119 5.69 3.05 -5.02
C LEU A 119 7.02 2.73 -5.70
N LYS A 120 7.96 2.23 -4.91
CA LYS A 120 9.26 1.77 -5.40
C LYS A 120 9.78 0.65 -4.50
N VAL A 121 10.32 -0.39 -5.11
CA VAL A 121 11.12 -1.38 -4.41
C VAL A 121 12.58 -0.91 -4.46
N LYS A 122 13.20 -0.80 -3.28
CA LYS A 122 14.61 -0.46 -3.13
C LYS A 122 15.22 -1.22 -1.97
N ASP A 123 16.40 -1.79 -2.17
CA ASP A 123 17.12 -2.58 -1.15
C ASP A 123 16.22 -3.71 -0.60
N SER A 124 15.43 -4.34 -1.47
CA SER A 124 14.41 -5.36 -1.11
C SER A 124 13.27 -4.87 -0.20
N VAL A 125 13.10 -3.55 -0.01
CA VAL A 125 12.02 -2.94 0.77
C VAL A 125 11.00 -2.28 -0.15
N LEU A 126 9.71 -2.50 0.10
CA LEU A 126 8.64 -1.77 -0.58
C LEU A 126 8.42 -0.40 0.08
N HIS A 127 8.77 0.66 -0.63
CA HIS A 127 8.49 2.04 -0.23
C HIS A 127 7.18 2.51 -0.86
N ILE A 128 6.29 3.06 -0.04
CA ILE A 128 5.04 3.71 -0.45
C ILE A 128 5.01 5.09 0.19
N TRP A 129 5.03 6.16 -0.58
CA TRP A 129 5.05 7.52 -0.03
C TRP A 129 4.22 8.51 -0.83
N GLU A 130 3.63 9.50 -0.16
CA GLU A 130 2.96 10.59 -0.87
C GLU A 130 3.94 11.40 -1.72
N GLY A 131 3.55 11.70 -2.95
CA GLY A 131 4.42 12.43 -3.87
C GLY A 131 3.70 12.95 -5.10
N GLU A 132 4.47 13.55 -6.00
CA GLU A 132 4.01 14.09 -7.28
C GLU A 132 4.43 13.20 -8.45
N GLU A 133 3.70 13.27 -9.56
CA GLU A 133 3.99 12.54 -10.79
C GLU A 133 5.32 13.02 -11.39
N GLY A 134 6.30 12.11 -11.46
CA GLY A 134 7.54 12.29 -12.19
C GLY A 134 7.39 11.92 -13.67
N LYS A 135 8.24 12.50 -14.52
CA LYS A 135 8.19 12.25 -15.98
C LYS A 135 8.43 10.78 -16.37
N GLU A 136 9.22 10.08 -15.57
CA GLU A 136 9.59 8.68 -15.79
C GLU A 136 8.74 7.70 -15.00
N ASP A 137 7.73 8.18 -14.27
CA ASP A 137 6.88 7.32 -13.45
C ASP A 137 5.91 6.53 -14.32
N ILE A 138 5.61 5.30 -13.92
CA ILE A 138 4.48 4.57 -14.48
C ILE A 138 3.21 5.06 -13.78
N SER A 139 2.47 5.96 -14.42
CA SER A 139 1.35 6.63 -13.78
C SER A 139 0.02 5.90 -13.99
N ILE A 140 -0.62 5.52 -12.90
CA ILE A 140 -1.93 4.89 -12.84
C ILE A 140 -2.90 5.87 -12.18
N HIS A 141 -3.89 6.32 -12.95
CA HIS A 141 -4.94 7.20 -12.47
C HIS A 141 -6.22 6.38 -12.27
N ILE A 142 -6.76 6.41 -11.06
CA ILE A 142 -7.94 5.66 -10.65
C ILE A 142 -9.09 6.65 -10.48
N LYS A 143 -10.28 6.32 -11.00
CA LYS A 143 -11.47 7.13 -10.73
C LYS A 143 -11.85 7.04 -9.24
N PRO A 144 -12.23 8.15 -8.59
CA PRO A 144 -12.58 8.17 -7.17
C PRO A 144 -13.64 7.12 -6.79
N SER A 145 -14.65 6.95 -7.65
CA SER A 145 -15.75 6.00 -7.45
C SER A 145 -15.32 4.53 -7.42
N ILE A 146 -14.12 4.21 -7.92
CA ILE A 146 -13.58 2.84 -8.05
C ILE A 146 -12.49 2.58 -7.03
N LEU A 147 -11.96 3.61 -6.37
CA LEU A 147 -10.88 3.47 -5.40
C LEU A 147 -11.25 2.49 -4.27
N ARG A 148 -12.47 2.60 -3.72
CA ARG A 148 -12.96 1.70 -2.66
C ARG A 148 -12.99 0.24 -3.12
N ASP A 149 -13.64 -0.02 -4.25
CA ASP A 149 -13.83 -1.37 -4.80
C ASP A 149 -12.48 -1.98 -5.23
N LEU A 150 -11.56 -1.14 -5.75
CA LEU A 150 -10.21 -1.56 -6.11
C LEU A 150 -9.43 -2.00 -4.88
N ILE A 151 -9.47 -1.21 -3.81
CA ILE A 151 -8.79 -1.58 -2.57
C ILE A 151 -9.34 -2.92 -2.07
N ARG A 152 -10.67 -3.09 -2.04
CA ARG A 152 -11.34 -4.34 -1.62
C ARG A 152 -11.04 -5.57 -2.50
N GLY A 153 -10.34 -5.41 -3.63
CA GLY A 153 -10.11 -6.50 -4.59
C GLY A 153 -11.36 -6.90 -5.37
N GLU A 154 -12.43 -6.10 -5.33
CA GLU A 154 -13.71 -6.36 -6.00
C GLU A 154 -13.66 -5.94 -7.49
N VAL A 155 -12.60 -5.23 -7.89
CA VAL A 155 -12.41 -4.73 -9.24
C VAL A 155 -11.50 -5.66 -10.05
N ASN A 156 -12.02 -6.11 -11.18
CA ASN A 156 -11.19 -6.72 -12.22
C ASN A 156 -10.44 -5.62 -12.99
N ILE A 157 -9.12 -5.52 -12.78
CA ILE A 157 -8.25 -4.47 -13.34
C ILE A 157 -8.34 -4.39 -14.88
N PRO A 158 -8.24 -5.49 -15.66
CA PRO A 158 -8.45 -5.45 -17.12
C PRO A 158 -9.78 -4.81 -17.55
N PHE A 159 -10.90 -5.18 -16.92
CA PHE A 159 -12.19 -4.58 -17.24
C PHE A 159 -12.27 -3.09 -16.85
N ALA A 160 -11.66 -2.71 -15.72
CA ALA A 160 -11.60 -1.32 -15.29
C ALA A 160 -10.76 -0.45 -16.24
N LEU A 161 -9.70 -1.00 -16.84
CA LEU A 161 -8.92 -0.33 -17.89
C LEU A 161 -9.77 -0.08 -19.14
N ILE A 162 -10.50 -1.09 -19.63
CA ILE A 162 -11.36 -0.97 -20.83
C ILE A 162 -12.49 0.05 -20.62
N ARG A 163 -13.08 0.07 -19.42
CA ARG A 163 -14.13 1.04 -19.04
C ARG A 163 -13.60 2.44 -18.73
N GLY A 164 -12.29 2.67 -18.85
CA GLY A 164 -11.63 3.94 -18.54
C GLY A 164 -11.79 4.36 -17.08
N GLN A 165 -11.98 3.38 -16.19
CA GLN A 165 -12.02 3.55 -14.73
C GLN A 165 -10.61 3.61 -14.13
N ILE A 166 -9.66 2.96 -14.80
CA ILE A 166 -8.22 3.09 -14.56
C ILE A 166 -7.58 3.58 -15.86
N LYS A 167 -6.66 4.54 -15.78
CA LYS A 167 -5.85 5.01 -16.91
C LYS A 167 -4.38 4.84 -16.58
N VAL A 168 -3.63 4.23 -17.50
CA VAL A 168 -2.19 4.02 -17.37
C VAL A 168 -1.44 4.86 -18.40
N ARG A 169 -0.47 5.65 -17.94
CA ARG A 169 0.57 6.29 -18.76
C ARG A 169 1.87 5.51 -18.65
N ASN A 170 2.79 5.68 -19.60
CA ASN A 170 4.05 4.92 -19.66
C ASN A 170 3.80 3.40 -19.65
N LYS A 171 2.90 2.96 -20.55
CA LYS A 171 2.48 1.55 -20.66
C LYS A 171 3.64 0.64 -21.04
N LYS A 172 4.60 1.12 -21.83
CA LYS A 172 5.76 0.33 -22.27
C LYS A 172 6.61 -0.07 -21.06
N GLU A 173 6.80 0.87 -20.15
CA GLU A 173 7.53 0.71 -18.90
C GLU A 173 6.79 -0.24 -17.96
N LEU A 174 5.45 -0.13 -17.86
CA LEU A 174 4.62 -1.13 -17.17
C LEU A 174 4.82 -2.54 -17.75
N PHE A 175 4.77 -2.70 -19.07
CA PHE A 175 4.97 -4.00 -19.71
C PHE A 175 6.37 -4.56 -19.46
N ASN A 176 7.41 -3.73 -19.53
CA ASN A 176 8.77 -4.14 -19.23
C ASN A 176 8.93 -4.58 -17.77
N PHE A 177 8.32 -3.85 -16.84
CA PHE A 177 8.25 -4.22 -15.44
C PHE A 177 7.53 -5.56 -15.23
N LEU A 178 6.35 -5.77 -15.82
CA LEU A 178 5.63 -7.04 -15.68
C LEU A 178 6.45 -8.23 -16.22
N LYS A 179 7.23 -8.02 -17.29
CA LYS A 179 8.14 -9.04 -17.82
C LYS A 179 9.28 -9.38 -16.85
N SER A 180 9.77 -8.44 -16.04
CA SER A 180 10.84 -8.73 -15.07
C SER A 180 10.38 -9.68 -13.95
N PHE A 181 9.06 -9.78 -13.70
CA PHE A 181 8.45 -10.78 -12.82
C PHE A 181 8.28 -12.17 -13.46
N GLY A 182 8.83 -12.41 -14.66
CA GLY A 182 8.67 -13.68 -15.37
C GLY A 182 7.26 -13.90 -15.93
N LEU A 183 6.40 -12.88 -15.91
CA LEU A 183 5.09 -12.91 -16.58
C LEU A 183 5.31 -12.75 -18.09
N ASN A 184 5.54 -13.86 -18.78
CA ASN A 184 5.47 -13.90 -20.23
C ASN A 184 4.00 -13.71 -20.66
N LEU A 185 3.63 -12.46 -20.90
CA LEU A 185 2.39 -12.11 -21.58
C LEU A 185 2.57 -12.44 -23.08
N THR A 186 2.28 -13.70 -23.44
CA THR A 186 2.01 -14.10 -24.84
C THR A 186 0.66 -13.60 -25.29
#